data_AF-A0A7V2EZS1-F1
#
_entry.id   AF-A0A7V2EZS1-F1
#
_cell.length_a   1.000
_cell.length_b   1.000
_cell.length_c   1.000
_cell.angle_alpha   90.00
_cell.angle_beta   90.00
_cell.angle_gamma   90.00
#
_symmetry.space_group_name_H-M   'P 1'
#
loop_
_entity.id
_entity.type
_entity.pdbx_description
1 polymer ?
#
loop_
_entity_poly.entity_id
_entity_poly.type
_entity_poly.pdbx_seq_one_letter_code
_entity_poly.pdbx_strand_id
1 'polypeptide(L)' 'MRRKKRKAPAPLREIVKKRLIEVNKTQKELAQEIGASEKYLYLILYGYRSGEKYLPGIEKALGLDLQPYKRTA' A
#
# COMPACT_ATOMS: atom_id res chain seq x y z
N MET A 1 6.53 15.05 -22.82
CA MET A 1 7.01 14.56 -21.50
C MET A 1 6.16 13.40 -21.01
N ARG A 2 6.69 12.18 -20.88
CA ARG A 2 5.99 11.08 -20.19
C ARG A 2 5.89 11.44 -18.70
N ARG A 3 4.69 11.77 -18.19
CA ARG A 3 4.45 11.84 -16.74
C ARG A 3 4.87 10.49 -16.14
N LYS A 4 6.01 10.45 -15.44
CA LYS A 4 6.52 9.26 -14.78
C LYS A 4 5.44 8.81 -13.78
N LYS A 5 4.71 7.73 -14.09
CA LYS A 5 3.66 7.21 -13.22
C LYS A 5 4.29 6.99 -11.83
N ARG A 6 3.75 7.65 -10.81
CA ARG A 6 4.28 7.59 -9.44
C ARG A 6 4.14 6.16 -8.93
N LYS A 7 5.26 5.56 -8.56
CA LYS A 7 5.36 4.19 -8.04
C LYS A 7 5.54 4.23 -6.53
N ALA A 8 4.90 3.30 -5.80
CA ALA A 8 5.13 3.11 -4.38
C ALA A 8 6.63 2.80 -4.12
N PRO A 9 7.26 3.36 -3.08
CA PRO A 9 8.63 3.04 -2.70
C PRO A 9 8.82 1.54 -2.43
N ALA A 10 10.00 0.98 -2.67
CA ALA A 10 10.27 -0.43 -2.39
C ALA A 10 10.11 -0.81 -0.90
N PRO A 11 10.64 -0.01 0.06
CA PRO A 11 10.52 -0.34 1.47
C PRO A 11 9.07 -0.43 1.94
N LEU A 12 8.21 0.50 1.51
CA LEU A 12 6.78 0.49 1.84
C LEU A 12 6.10 -0.82 1.42
N ARG A 13 6.39 -1.31 0.21
CA ARG A 13 5.77 -2.54 -0.30
C ARG A 13 6.19 -3.77 0.50
N GLU A 14 7.44 -3.81 0.94
CA GLU A 14 7.96 -4.92 1.73
C GLU A 14 7.40 -4.92 3.15
N ILE A 15 7.34 -3.75 3.79
CA ILE A 15 6.77 -3.61 5.13
C ILE A 15 5.30 -4.05 5.15
N VAL A 16 4.51 -3.59 4.16
CA VAL A 16 3.10 -3.98 4.06
C VAL A 16 2.94 -5.49 3.85
N LYS A 17 3.76 -6.11 2.98
CA LYS A 17 3.73 -7.56 2.76
C LYS A 17 4.12 -8.35 4.01
N LYS A 18 5.18 -7.94 4.71
CA LYS A 18 5.61 -8.57 5.96
C LYS A 18 4.51 -8.47 7.02
N ARG A 19 3.92 -7.28 7.18
CA ARG A 19 2.89 -7.06 8.18
C ARG A 19 1.63 -7.88 7.91
N LEU A 20 1.21 -8.01 6.65
CA LEU A 20 0.10 -8.89 6.26
C LEU A 20 0.32 -10.34 6.75
N ILE A 21 1.56 -10.84 6.63
CA ILE A 21 1.91 -12.19 7.12
C ILE A 21 1.87 -12.23 8.65
N GLU A 22 2.43 -11.23 9.34
CA GLU A 22 2.43 -11.15 10.81
C GLU A 22 1.03 -11.14 11.42
N VAL A 23 0.08 -10.45 10.77
CA VAL A 23 -1.32 -10.37 11.24
C VAL A 23 -2.22 -11.44 10.63
N ASN A 24 -1.65 -12.40 9.89
CA ASN A 24 -2.36 -13.47 9.16
C ASN A 24 -3.56 -12.93 8.35
N LYS A 25 -3.36 -11.80 7.67
CA LYS A 25 -4.37 -11.09 6.88
C LYS A 25 -4.02 -11.19 5.40
N THR A 26 -5.00 -11.53 4.58
CA THR A 26 -4.83 -11.60 3.14
C THR A 26 -4.90 -10.22 2.47
N GLN A 27 -4.37 -10.11 1.25
CA GLN A 27 -4.50 -8.88 0.46
C GLN A 27 -5.96 -8.55 0.18
N LYS A 28 -6.80 -9.57 -0.04
CA LYS A 28 -8.23 -9.41 -0.28
C LYS A 28 -8.95 -8.79 0.93
N GLU A 29 -8.68 -9.29 2.13
CA GLU A 29 -9.24 -8.76 3.37
C GLU A 29 -8.82 -7.31 3.61
N LEU A 30 -7.52 -7.02 3.46
CA LEU A 30 -7.02 -5.64 3.58
C LEU A 30 -7.70 -4.71 2.55
N ALA A 31 -7.86 -5.17 1.31
CA ALA A 31 -8.52 -4.39 0.27
C ALA A 31 -9.98 -4.09 0.64
N GLN A 32 -10.72 -5.09 1.13
CA GLN A 32 -12.10 -4.90 1.59
C GLN A 32 -12.18 -3.93 2.77
N GLU A 33 -11.29 -4.04 3.75
CA GLU A 33 -11.25 -3.18 4.94
C GLU A 33 -11.00 -1.71 4.60
N ILE A 34 -10.11 -1.44 3.63
CA ILE A 34 -9.79 -0.07 3.19
C ILE A 34 -10.69 0.42 2.03
N GLY A 35 -11.68 -0.36 1.62
CA GLY A 35 -12.58 -0.03 0.51
C GLY A 35 -11.89 0.05 -0.86
N ALA A 36 -10.78 -0.68 -1.04
CA ALA A 36 -10.07 -0.80 -2.31
C ALA A 36 -10.44 -2.11 -3.03
N SER A 37 -10.16 -2.18 -4.33
CA SER A 37 -10.16 -3.46 -5.02
C SER A 37 -8.85 -4.21 -4.78
N GLU A 38 -8.92 -5.54 -4.69
CA GLU A 38 -7.76 -6.42 -4.56
C GLU A 38 -6.72 -6.16 -5.66
N LYS A 39 -7.20 -6.00 -6.92
CA LYS A 39 -6.36 -5.65 -8.07
C LYS A 39 -5.63 -4.31 -7.87
N TYR A 40 -6.27 -3.32 -7.25
CA TYR A 40 -5.63 -2.04 -6.97
C TYR A 40 -4.55 -2.19 -5.89
N LEU A 41 -4.83 -2.94 -4.82
CA LEU A 41 -3.86 -3.22 -3.78
C LEU A 41 -2.63 -3.96 -4.33
N TYR A 42 -2.84 -4.97 -5.18
CA TYR A 42 -1.76 -5.64 -5.91
C TYR A 42 -0.88 -4.63 -6.68
N LEU A 43 -1.50 -3.70 -7.42
CA LEU A 43 -0.74 -2.69 -8.16
C LEU A 43 0.10 -1.77 -7.25
N ILE A 44 -0.33 -1.51 -6.01
CA ILE A 44 0.48 -0.79 -5.01
C ILE A 44 1.64 -1.66 -4.53
N LEU A 45 1.35 -2.89 -4.09
CA LEU A 45 2.32 -3.83 -3.51
C LEU A 45 3.43 -4.26 -4.48
N TYR A 46 3.19 -4.15 -5.78
CA TYR A 46 4.19 -4.42 -6.81
C TYR A 46 4.75 -3.14 -7.46
N GLY A 47 4.37 -1.96 -6.96
CA GLY A 47 4.96 -0.69 -7.35
C GLY A 47 4.53 -0.19 -8.73
N TYR A 48 3.37 -0.63 -9.23
CA TYR A 48 2.74 -0.11 -10.43
C TYR A 48 1.93 1.16 -10.16
N ARG A 49 1.52 1.38 -8.90
CA ARG A 49 0.82 2.58 -8.40
C ARG A 49 1.47 3.10 -7.12
N SER A 50 1.30 4.38 -6.81
CA SER A 50 1.76 4.98 -5.55
C SER A 50 0.89 4.55 -4.37
N GLY A 51 -0.42 4.44 -4.58
CA GLY A 51 -1.37 4.06 -3.54
C GLY A 51 -1.68 5.16 -2.53
N GLU A 52 -1.24 6.40 -2.78
CA GLU A 52 -1.34 7.55 -1.86
C GLU A 52 -2.71 7.69 -1.19
N LYS A 53 -3.80 7.53 -1.96
CA LYS A 53 -5.19 7.58 -1.46
C LYS A 53 -5.47 6.55 -0.35
N TYR A 54 -4.89 5.36 -0.45
CA TYR A 54 -5.17 4.23 0.44
C TYR A 54 -4.09 4.03 1.51
N LEU A 55 -2.96 4.76 1.46
CA LEU A 55 -1.93 4.68 2.50
C LEU A 55 -2.49 4.91 3.92
N PRO A 56 -3.34 5.91 4.17
CA PRO A 56 -3.94 6.09 5.50
C PRO A 56 -4.80 4.90 5.95
N GLY A 57 -5.50 4.26 5.01
CA GLY A 57 -6.28 3.05 5.29
C GLY A 57 -5.37 1.87 5.64
N ILE A 58 -4.28 1.70 4.89
CA ILE A 58 -3.29 0.63 5.13
C ILE A 58 -2.57 0.85 6.46
N GLU A 59 -2.18 2.09 6.77
CA GLU A 59 -1.60 2.49 8.07
C GLU A 59 -2.51 2.07 9.23
N LYS A 60 -3.80 2.41 9.14
CA LYS A 60 -4.78 2.09 10.18
C LYS A 60 -5.07 0.59 10.28
N ALA A 61 -5.29 -0.08 9.15
CA ALA A 61 -5.66 -1.50 9.10
C ALA A 61 -4.52 -2.45 9.52
N LEU A 62 -3.27 -2.01 9.35
CA LEU A 62 -2.08 -2.79 9.69
C LEU A 62 -1.34 -2.28 10.94
N GLY A 63 -1.72 -1.12 11.47
CA GLY A 63 -1.05 -0.47 12.60
C GLY A 63 0.39 -0.06 12.27
N LEU A 64 0.62 0.45 11.06
CA LEU A 64 1.94 0.84 10.57
C LEU A 64 2.05 2.36 10.48
N ASP A 65 3.27 2.87 10.67
CA ASP A 65 3.61 4.24 10.28
C ASP A 65 4.23 4.24 8.88
N LEU A 66 3.45 4.67 7.88
CA LEU A 66 3.91 4.79 6.48
C LEU A 66 4.19 6.25 6.09
N GLN A 67 4.09 7.20 7.02
CA GLN A 67 4.43 8.62 6.83
C GLN A 67 5.82 8.84 6.20
N PRO A 68 6.91 8.19 6.67
CA PRO A 68 8.24 8.40 6.09
C PRO A 68 8.35 7.95 4.63
N TYR A 69 7.39 7.15 4.14
CA TYR A 69 7.34 6.66 2.78
C TYR A 69 6.28 7.36 1.92
N LYS A 70 5.49 8.27 2.51
CA LYS A 70 4.66 9.19 1.75
C LYS A 70 5.59 10.14 1.02
N ARG A 71 5.49 10.15 -0.31
CA ARG A 71 6.11 11.21 -1.10
C ARG A 71 5.26 12.46 -0.89
N THR A 72 5.70 13.32 0.01
CA THR A 72 5.24 14.71 0.06
C THR A 72 5.52 15.32 -1.32
N ALA A 73 4.48 15.94 -1.89
CA ALA A 73 4.52 16.51 -3.24
C ALA A 73 5.55 17.65 -3.35
#